data_AF-A0A5D5ALG4-F1
#
_entry.id   AF-A0A5D5ALG4-F1
#
_cell.length_a   1.000
_cell.length_b   1.000
_cell.length_c   1.000
_cell.angle_alpha   90.00
_cell.angle_beta   90.00
_cell.angle_gamma   90.00
#
_symmetry.space_group_name_H-M   'P 1'
#
loop_
_entity.id
_entity.type
_entity.pdbx_description
1 polymer ?
#
loop_
_entity_poly.entity_id
_entity_poly.type
_entity_poly.pdbx_seq_one_letter_code
_entity_poly.pdbx_strand_id
1 'polypeptide(L)'
;MSLIDEDGNLFGVVNVVDALAIVLLVAVVVAGVAVVSGGEMGVDVVAALAGTLLLVVVVAGVAVVSGDATTAETRYATVELGEQPAYVVDRLEAGDVATLEDGDVATVTDVHVPPTARPDVTIRVELSGVREENGQPTFQIDDTPLVLGCELRLDMGAYAVAGTVTDLDPDDPDLPFAETVAVAEVTLRDVSPAVADELEAGMSETRRGETVATIESIEREPAAVVLETENGDVSLQEHPRNSDVTLALELQTVEIDDRVYFRDDRIGIGSSIDLDFGTVAVDGEVTGIDYSEGVRPDRADVTQAE
;
A
#
# COMPACT_ATOMS: atom_id res chain seq x y z
N MET A 1 1.16 3.26 -51.33
CA MET A 1 -0.20 2.68 -51.30
C MET A 1 -0.45 2.31 -49.86
N SER A 2 -1.48 2.89 -49.23
CA SER A 2 -1.94 2.45 -47.92
C SER A 2 -2.53 1.04 -48.06
N LEU A 3 -2.17 0.12 -47.17
CA LEU A 3 -2.71 -1.25 -47.17
C LEU A 3 -4.14 -1.31 -46.62
N ILE A 4 -4.58 -0.25 -45.91
CA ILE A 4 -5.87 -0.12 -45.25
C ILE A 4 -6.48 1.23 -45.66
N ASP A 5 -7.74 1.23 -46.10
CA ASP A 5 -8.47 2.45 -46.46
C ASP A 5 -9.23 3.06 -45.26
N GLU A 6 -9.81 4.25 -45.49
CA GLU A 6 -10.52 5.06 -44.49
C GLU A 6 -11.80 4.38 -43.96
N ASP A 7 -12.26 3.33 -44.65
CA ASP A 7 -13.42 2.50 -44.29
C ASP A 7 -13.01 1.19 -43.58
N GLY A 8 -11.71 0.97 -43.33
CA GLY A 8 -11.20 -0.22 -42.64
C GLY A 8 -11.12 -1.48 -43.50
N ASN A 9 -11.09 -1.36 -44.83
CA ASN A 9 -10.90 -2.51 -45.72
C ASN A 9 -9.41 -2.72 -46.04
N LEU A 10 -8.98 -3.97 -45.95
CA LEU A 10 -7.67 -4.42 -46.38
C LEU A 10 -7.66 -4.52 -47.92
N PHE A 11 -6.78 -3.76 -48.56
CA PHE A 11 -6.69 -3.63 -50.02
C PHE A 11 -7.99 -3.15 -50.73
N GLY A 12 -8.95 -2.58 -50.01
CA GLY A 12 -10.22 -2.09 -50.56
C GLY A 12 -11.20 -3.18 -51.02
N VAL A 13 -11.00 -4.44 -50.59
CA VAL A 13 -11.83 -5.59 -51.01
C VAL A 13 -12.46 -6.34 -49.84
N VAL A 14 -11.79 -6.39 -48.67
CA VAL A 14 -12.24 -7.21 -47.52
C VAL A 14 -12.15 -6.39 -46.24
N ASN A 15 -13.20 -6.44 -45.41
CA ASN A 15 -13.20 -5.80 -44.10
C ASN A 15 -12.11 -6.41 -43.21
N VAL A 16 -11.29 -5.59 -42.55
CA VAL A 16 -10.16 -6.04 -41.73
C VAL A 16 -10.58 -7.01 -40.62
N VAL A 17 -11.78 -6.86 -40.06
CA VAL A 17 -12.33 -7.73 -39.01
C VAL A 17 -12.61 -9.13 -39.56
N ASP A 18 -13.21 -9.22 -40.76
CA ASP A 18 -13.52 -10.50 -41.40
C ASP A 18 -12.23 -11.22 -41.84
N ALA A 19 -11.22 -10.45 -42.28
CA ALA A 19 -9.90 -11.00 -42.59
C ALA A 19 -9.21 -11.60 -41.34
N LEU A 20 -9.29 -10.93 -40.19
CA LEU A 20 -8.74 -11.44 -38.93
C LEU A 20 -9.49 -12.68 -38.43
N ALA A 21 -10.82 -12.69 -38.51
CA ALA A 21 -11.63 -13.85 -38.14
C ALA A 21 -11.29 -15.09 -38.98
N ILE A 22 -11.07 -14.91 -40.29
CA ILE A 22 -10.63 -15.99 -41.19
C ILE A 22 -9.24 -16.50 -40.82
N VAL A 23 -8.29 -15.61 -40.52
CA VAL A 23 -6.93 -16.01 -40.10
C VAL A 23 -6.96 -16.81 -38.80
N LEU A 24 -7.75 -16.37 -37.82
CA LEU A 24 -7.92 -17.08 -36.55
C LEU A 24 -8.54 -18.47 -36.75
N LEU A 25 -9.59 -18.57 -37.58
CA LEU A 25 -10.22 -19.85 -37.92
C LEU A 25 -9.21 -20.82 -38.56
N VAL A 26 -8.38 -20.33 -39.50
CA VAL A 26 -7.34 -21.14 -40.14
C VAL A 26 -6.29 -21.60 -39.12
N ALA A 27 -5.86 -20.73 -38.20
CA ALA A 27 -4.89 -21.08 -37.16
C ALA A 27 -5.41 -22.19 -36.24
N VAL A 28 -6.68 -22.11 -35.82
CA VAL A 28 -7.34 -23.14 -34.99
C VAL A 28 -7.43 -24.48 -35.74
N VAL A 29 -7.76 -24.46 -37.03
CA VAL A 29 -7.83 -25.68 -37.85
C VAL A 29 -6.43 -26.31 -38.00
N VAL A 30 -5.40 -25.51 -38.25
CA VAL A 30 -4.02 -25.99 -38.38
C VAL A 30 -3.52 -26.59 -37.06
N ALA A 31 -3.77 -25.91 -35.94
CA ALA A 31 -3.43 -26.40 -34.61
C ALA A 31 -4.17 -27.71 -34.27
N GLY A 32 -5.47 -27.79 -34.59
CA GLY A 32 -6.27 -29.00 -34.38
C GLY A 32 -5.77 -30.20 -35.19
N VAL A 33 -5.39 -30.00 -36.45
CA VAL A 33 -4.81 -31.07 -37.30
C VAL A 33 -3.44 -31.52 -36.78
N ALA A 34 -2.60 -30.59 -36.33
CA ALA A 34 -1.30 -30.92 -35.76
C ALA A 34 -1.43 -31.81 -34.51
N VAL A 35 -2.34 -31.48 -33.59
CA VAL A 35 -2.61 -32.26 -32.38
C VAL A 35 -3.12 -33.68 -32.70
N VAL A 36 -3.98 -33.83 -33.72
CA VAL A 36 -4.54 -35.14 -34.09
C VAL A 36 -3.54 -36.03 -34.83
N SER A 37 -2.61 -35.46 -35.59
CA SER A 37 -1.66 -36.20 -36.41
C SER A 37 -0.40 -36.69 -35.68
N GLY A 38 -0.17 -36.26 -34.44
CA GLY A 38 0.96 -36.72 -33.60
C GLY A 38 2.35 -36.43 -34.20
N GLY A 39 2.47 -35.45 -35.09
CA GLY A 39 3.73 -35.08 -35.74
C GLY A 39 4.62 -34.24 -34.83
N GLU A 40 5.87 -34.68 -34.61
CA GLU A 40 6.91 -33.89 -33.95
C GLU A 40 7.19 -32.63 -34.78
N MET A 41 6.60 -31.50 -34.37
CA MET A 41 6.83 -30.21 -35.01
C MET A 41 8.24 -29.74 -34.67
N GLY A 42 9.07 -29.58 -35.71
CA GLY A 42 10.40 -28.99 -35.57
C GLY A 42 10.33 -27.64 -34.84
N VAL A 43 11.36 -27.38 -34.03
CA VAL A 43 11.50 -26.27 -33.08
C VAL A 43 11.17 -24.87 -33.66
N ASP A 44 11.24 -24.71 -34.98
CA ASP A 44 10.83 -23.47 -35.68
C ASP A 44 9.32 -23.17 -35.63
N VAL A 45 8.45 -24.17 -35.58
CA VAL A 45 6.98 -23.94 -35.54
C VAL A 45 6.52 -23.65 -34.11
N VAL A 46 7.17 -24.23 -33.11
CA VAL A 46 6.90 -23.92 -31.69
C VAL A 46 7.39 -22.51 -31.35
N ALA A 47 8.46 -22.01 -31.98
CA ALA A 47 8.86 -20.60 -31.85
C ALA A 47 7.89 -19.63 -32.57
N ALA A 48 7.38 -20.01 -33.74
CA ALA A 48 6.36 -19.22 -34.44
C ALA A 48 4.99 -19.21 -33.71
N LEU A 49 4.64 -20.31 -33.05
CA LEU A 49 3.44 -20.42 -32.22
C LEU A 49 3.64 -19.86 -30.81
N ALA A 50 4.81 -19.95 -30.19
CA ALA A 50 5.09 -19.28 -28.92
C ALA A 50 5.14 -17.75 -29.07
N GLY A 51 5.50 -17.25 -30.26
CA GLY A 51 5.36 -15.83 -30.62
C GLY A 51 3.92 -15.38 -30.89
N THR A 52 2.96 -16.31 -31.04
CA THR A 52 1.53 -16.00 -31.26
C THR A 52 0.58 -16.57 -30.20
N LEU A 53 1.08 -17.39 -29.28
CA LEU A 53 0.40 -17.88 -28.08
C LEU A 53 0.74 -17.00 -26.86
N LEU A 54 0.94 -15.72 -27.10
CA LEU A 54 0.63 -14.67 -26.13
C LEU A 54 -0.73 -14.09 -26.53
N LEU A 55 -1.75 -14.93 -26.47
CA LEU A 55 -3.13 -14.49 -26.32
C LEU A 55 -3.33 -14.32 -24.79
N VAL A 56 -2.59 -13.45 -24.09
CA VAL A 56 -3.04 -12.05 -23.93
C VAL A 56 -4.09 -11.72 -24.97
N VAL A 57 -5.34 -12.05 -24.63
CA VAL A 57 -6.46 -11.35 -25.24
C VAL A 57 -6.19 -9.89 -24.94
N VAL A 58 -5.60 -9.28 -25.94
CA VAL A 58 -5.59 -7.87 -26.25
C VAL A 58 -6.99 -7.35 -25.92
N VAL A 59 -7.14 -6.79 -24.72
CA VAL A 59 -8.18 -5.82 -24.39
C VAL A 59 -7.99 -4.54 -25.25
N ALA A 60 -6.87 -4.42 -25.97
CA ALA A 60 -6.61 -3.33 -26.90
C ALA A 60 -7.05 -3.65 -28.35
N GLY A 61 -8.36 -3.70 -28.65
CA GLY A 61 -8.77 -3.62 -30.06
C GLY A 61 -10.11 -4.19 -30.47
N VAL A 62 -11.18 -3.88 -29.75
CA VAL A 62 -12.52 -3.81 -30.38
C VAL A 62 -13.15 -2.49 -29.97
N ALA A 63 -12.70 -1.39 -30.59
CA ALA A 63 -13.49 -0.17 -30.62
C ALA A 63 -14.73 -0.47 -31.46
N VAL A 64 -15.84 -0.77 -30.77
CA VAL A 64 -17.17 -0.85 -31.36
C VAL A 64 -17.47 0.50 -31.99
N VAL A 65 -17.95 0.46 -33.23
CA VAL A 65 -18.46 1.61 -33.96
C VAL A 65 -19.59 2.26 -33.13
N SER A 66 -19.31 3.38 -32.47
CA SER A 66 -20.24 4.39 -31.93
C SER A 66 -19.40 5.56 -31.40
N GLY A 67 -19.88 6.79 -31.55
CA GLY A 67 -19.10 8.03 -31.41
C GLY A 67 -18.64 8.44 -30.01
N ASP A 68 -18.35 7.49 -29.13
CA ASP A 68 -17.80 7.72 -27.79
C ASP A 68 -16.43 7.05 -27.70
N ALA A 69 -15.37 7.85 -27.60
CA ALA A 69 -14.01 7.33 -27.48
C ALA A 69 -13.81 6.84 -26.03
N THR A 70 -14.03 5.54 -25.80
CA THR A 70 -13.67 4.85 -24.56
C THR A 70 -12.30 4.20 -24.72
N THR A 71 -11.36 4.52 -23.83
CA THR A 71 -10.02 3.93 -23.82
C THR A 71 -9.89 2.98 -22.63
N ALA A 72 -9.49 1.73 -22.86
CA ALA A 72 -9.19 0.80 -21.76
C ALA A 72 -8.03 1.35 -20.91
N GLU A 73 -8.21 1.37 -19.59
CA GLU A 73 -7.28 1.92 -18.62
C GLU A 73 -7.23 1.00 -17.40
N THR A 74 -6.09 0.98 -16.70
CA THR A 74 -5.95 0.37 -15.38
C THR A 74 -5.80 1.48 -14.35
N ARG A 75 -6.39 1.30 -13.18
CA ARG A 75 -6.26 2.21 -12.04
C ARG A 75 -6.03 1.45 -10.74
N TYR A 76 -5.39 2.11 -9.79
CA TYR A 76 -5.15 1.58 -8.45
C TYR A 76 -5.98 2.35 -7.43
N ALA A 77 -7.00 1.70 -6.88
CA ALA A 77 -7.85 2.28 -5.85
C ALA A 77 -7.27 1.98 -4.47
N THR A 78 -7.15 3.01 -3.62
CA THR A 78 -6.97 2.80 -2.17
C THR A 78 -8.34 2.61 -1.55
N VAL A 79 -8.52 1.51 -0.82
CA VAL A 79 -9.80 1.13 -0.21
C VAL A 79 -9.62 0.96 1.29
N GLU A 80 -10.33 1.79 2.06
CA GLU A 80 -10.41 1.68 3.52
C GLU A 80 -11.50 0.68 3.89
N LEU A 81 -11.10 -0.51 4.37
CA LEU A 81 -12.01 -1.57 4.81
C LEU A 81 -12.47 -1.37 6.27
N GLY A 82 -11.79 -0.50 7.02
CA GLY A 82 -12.02 -0.27 8.45
C GLY A 82 -11.70 -1.49 9.32
N GLU A 83 -12.25 -1.55 10.53
CA GLU A 83 -12.09 -2.66 11.48
C GLU A 83 -12.52 -4.01 10.87
N GLN A 84 -11.55 -4.92 10.66
CA GLN A 84 -11.82 -6.28 10.16
C GLN A 84 -11.70 -7.36 11.24
N PRO A 85 -12.50 -8.44 11.17
CA PRO A 85 -12.32 -9.60 12.03
C PRO A 85 -10.95 -10.26 11.83
N ALA A 86 -10.37 -10.82 12.89
CA ALA A 86 -9.03 -11.45 12.84
C ALA A 86 -8.87 -12.48 11.70
N TYR A 87 -9.91 -13.29 11.43
CA TYR A 87 -9.86 -14.30 10.36
C TYR A 87 -9.80 -13.71 8.94
N VAL A 88 -10.24 -12.46 8.74
CA VAL A 88 -10.08 -11.73 7.46
C VAL A 88 -8.66 -11.21 7.37
N VAL A 89 -8.20 -10.55 8.44
CA VAL A 89 -6.87 -9.97 8.52
C VAL A 89 -5.77 -11.01 8.31
N ASP A 90 -5.91 -12.20 8.91
CA ASP A 90 -4.93 -13.28 8.80
C ASP A 90 -4.92 -13.97 7.41
N ARG A 91 -5.84 -13.59 6.51
CA ARG A 91 -6.02 -14.24 5.20
C ARG A 91 -5.89 -13.29 4.03
N LEU A 92 -6.15 -11.99 4.24
CA LEU A 92 -6.05 -10.96 3.21
C LEU A 92 -4.57 -10.68 2.93
N GLU A 93 -4.14 -10.96 1.71
CA GLU A 93 -2.75 -10.84 1.28
C GLU A 93 -2.63 -10.10 -0.06
N ALA A 94 -1.49 -9.45 -0.29
CA ALA A 94 -1.17 -8.92 -1.61
C ALA A 94 -1.07 -10.07 -2.62
N GLY A 95 -1.66 -9.88 -3.80
CA GLY A 95 -1.86 -10.89 -4.83
C GLY A 95 -3.21 -11.61 -4.77
N ASP A 96 -4.03 -11.35 -3.74
CA ASP A 96 -5.40 -11.86 -3.69
C ASP A 96 -6.25 -11.34 -4.86
N VAL A 97 -7.07 -12.22 -5.42
CA VAL A 97 -7.94 -11.90 -6.55
C VAL A 97 -9.39 -11.92 -6.07
N ALA A 98 -10.07 -10.79 -6.27
CA ALA A 98 -11.47 -10.61 -5.96
C ALA A 98 -12.31 -10.54 -7.24
N THR A 99 -13.59 -10.86 -7.11
CA THR A 99 -14.62 -10.55 -8.11
C THR A 99 -15.48 -9.39 -7.62
N LEU A 100 -15.76 -8.42 -8.48
CA LEU A 100 -16.68 -7.32 -8.23
C LEU A 100 -18.14 -7.78 -8.45
N GLU A 101 -19.12 -6.96 -8.06
CA GLU A 101 -20.55 -7.31 -8.19
C GLU A 101 -20.96 -7.62 -9.64
N ASP A 102 -20.30 -6.97 -10.60
CA ASP A 102 -20.58 -7.08 -12.03
C ASP A 102 -19.77 -8.20 -12.72
N GLY A 103 -18.93 -8.91 -11.97
CA GLY A 103 -18.13 -10.04 -12.46
C GLY A 103 -16.72 -9.68 -12.94
N ASP A 104 -16.38 -8.40 -12.93
CA ASP A 104 -15.01 -7.92 -13.18
C ASP A 104 -14.04 -8.42 -12.10
N VAL A 105 -12.78 -8.52 -12.48
CA VAL A 105 -11.70 -8.99 -11.62
C VAL A 105 -10.93 -7.81 -11.05
N ALA A 106 -10.66 -7.87 -9.76
CA ALA A 106 -9.84 -6.92 -9.04
C ALA A 106 -8.70 -7.66 -8.34
N THR A 107 -7.49 -7.11 -8.36
CA THR A 107 -6.32 -7.72 -7.69
C THR A 107 -5.88 -6.84 -6.54
N VAL A 108 -5.76 -7.39 -5.34
CA VAL A 108 -5.15 -6.68 -4.21
C VAL A 108 -3.65 -6.58 -4.46
N THR A 109 -3.11 -5.38 -4.58
CA THR A 109 -1.68 -5.16 -4.87
C THR A 109 -0.86 -4.90 -3.63
N ASP A 110 -1.47 -4.29 -2.62
CA ASP A 110 -0.83 -3.97 -1.35
C ASP A 110 -1.84 -4.00 -0.20
N VAL A 111 -1.39 -4.35 1.00
CA VAL A 111 -2.22 -4.51 2.20
C VAL A 111 -1.49 -3.92 3.39
N HIS A 112 -2.14 -2.97 4.07
CA HIS A 112 -1.66 -2.45 5.33
C HIS A 112 -2.63 -2.77 6.45
N VAL A 113 -2.07 -3.35 7.50
CA VAL A 113 -2.80 -3.64 8.73
C VAL A 113 -2.05 -3.02 9.89
N PRO A 114 -2.53 -1.89 10.43
CA PRO A 114 -1.89 -1.26 11.57
C PRO A 114 -1.73 -2.24 12.73
N PRO A 115 -0.61 -2.21 13.48
CA PRO A 115 -0.40 -3.09 14.62
C PRO A 115 -1.16 -2.58 15.86
N THR A 116 -2.48 -2.41 15.74
CA THR A 116 -3.37 -1.95 16.81
C THR A 116 -4.32 -3.08 17.24
N ALA A 117 -5.00 -2.91 18.39
CA ALA A 117 -5.92 -3.94 18.89
C ALA A 117 -7.17 -4.13 17.99
N ARG A 118 -7.48 -3.10 17.20
CA ARG A 118 -8.62 -2.99 16.28
C ARG A 118 -8.12 -2.32 15.01
N PRO A 119 -7.42 -3.06 14.14
CA PRO A 119 -6.77 -2.46 12.98
C PRO A 119 -7.82 -2.02 11.97
N ASP A 120 -7.75 -0.76 11.57
CA ASP A 120 -8.42 -0.29 10.37
C ASP A 120 -7.58 -0.72 9.17
N VAL A 121 -8.09 -1.70 8.41
CA VAL A 121 -7.37 -2.30 7.29
C VAL A 121 -7.53 -1.42 6.06
N THR A 122 -6.42 -1.15 5.37
CA THR A 122 -6.39 -0.43 4.09
C THR A 122 -5.70 -1.30 3.06
N ILE A 123 -6.26 -1.34 1.84
CA ILE A 123 -5.70 -2.09 0.73
C ILE A 123 -5.55 -1.23 -0.51
N ARG A 124 -4.58 -1.56 -1.35
CA ARG A 124 -4.52 -1.09 -2.74
C ARG A 124 -5.08 -2.18 -3.66
N VAL A 125 -5.91 -1.78 -4.61
CA VAL A 125 -6.59 -2.68 -5.54
C VAL A 125 -6.37 -2.21 -6.97
N GLU A 126 -5.81 -3.08 -7.80
CA GLU A 126 -5.76 -2.92 -9.25
C GLU A 126 -7.14 -3.21 -9.86
N LEU A 127 -7.63 -2.25 -10.65
CA LEU A 127 -8.92 -2.30 -11.31
C LEU A 127 -8.73 -2.04 -12.81
N SER A 128 -9.34 -2.90 -13.62
CA SER A 128 -9.44 -2.69 -15.07
C SER A 128 -10.75 -2.00 -15.40
N GLY A 129 -10.70 -0.98 -16.26
CA GLY A 129 -11.89 -0.23 -16.64
C GLY A 129 -11.67 0.54 -17.93
N VAL A 130 -12.55 1.51 -18.16
CA VAL A 130 -12.46 2.40 -19.32
C VAL A 130 -12.47 3.86 -18.88
N ARG A 131 -11.75 4.68 -19.63
CA ARG A 131 -11.81 6.13 -19.56
C ARG A 131 -12.75 6.63 -20.63
N GLU A 132 -13.84 7.26 -20.23
CA GLU A 132 -14.65 8.04 -21.16
C GLU A 132 -13.97 9.39 -21.44
N GLU A 133 -13.66 9.67 -22.72
CA GLU A 133 -13.09 10.96 -23.12
C GLU A 133 -14.16 12.05 -23.32
N ASN A 134 -15.45 11.67 -23.36
CA ASN A 134 -16.55 12.59 -23.59
C ASN A 134 -17.05 13.22 -22.29
N GLY A 135 -16.47 14.37 -21.92
CA GLY A 135 -16.88 15.14 -20.73
C GLY A 135 -15.72 15.37 -19.76
N GLN A 136 -15.96 15.21 -18.47
CA GLN A 136 -14.87 15.12 -17.49
C GLN A 136 -14.36 13.69 -17.51
N PRO A 137 -13.07 13.45 -17.83
CA PRO A 137 -12.55 12.10 -17.96
C PRO A 137 -12.74 11.35 -16.65
N THR A 138 -13.57 10.32 -16.67
CA THR A 138 -13.92 9.52 -15.50
C THR A 138 -13.59 8.08 -15.80
N PHE A 139 -12.89 7.45 -14.86
CA PHE A 139 -12.64 6.02 -14.90
C PHE A 139 -13.92 5.27 -14.51
N GLN A 140 -14.30 4.29 -15.31
CA GLN A 140 -15.53 3.52 -15.14
C GLN A 140 -15.22 2.03 -15.13
N ILE A 141 -15.95 1.31 -14.29
CA ILE A 141 -16.02 -0.15 -14.26
C ILE A 141 -17.47 -0.50 -14.61
N ASP A 142 -17.67 -1.25 -15.70
CA ASP A 142 -19.00 -1.60 -16.26
C ASP A 142 -19.99 -0.41 -16.30
N ASP A 143 -19.62 0.66 -17.00
CA ASP A 143 -20.39 1.93 -17.13
C ASP A 143 -20.67 2.67 -15.80
N THR A 144 -20.10 2.21 -14.68
CA THR A 144 -20.24 2.83 -13.36
C THR A 144 -19.01 3.69 -13.06
N PRO A 145 -19.18 5.02 -12.90
CA PRO A 145 -18.11 5.91 -12.48
C PRO A 145 -17.51 5.50 -11.14
N LEU A 146 -16.21 5.19 -11.13
CA LEU A 146 -15.47 5.01 -9.89
C LEU A 146 -15.10 6.39 -9.34
N VAL A 147 -15.73 6.76 -8.23
CA VAL A 147 -15.53 8.05 -7.57
C VAL A 147 -15.08 7.85 -6.14
N LEU A 148 -14.29 8.79 -5.62
CA LEU A 148 -13.90 8.78 -4.20
C LEU A 148 -15.14 8.83 -3.30
N GLY A 149 -15.12 8.06 -2.23
CA GLY A 149 -16.21 7.90 -1.28
C GLY A 149 -17.24 6.84 -1.64
N CYS A 150 -17.12 6.15 -2.79
CA CYS A 150 -17.97 5.00 -3.09
C CYS A 150 -17.52 3.76 -2.31
N GLU A 151 -18.47 2.87 -2.02
CA GLU A 151 -18.18 1.58 -1.41
C GLU A 151 -17.80 0.59 -2.52
N LEU A 152 -16.66 -0.07 -2.39
CA LEU A 152 -16.22 -1.16 -3.23
C LEU A 152 -16.37 -2.48 -2.47
N ARG A 153 -17.12 -3.42 -3.04
CA ARG A 153 -17.31 -4.77 -2.51
C ARG A 153 -16.45 -5.76 -3.28
N LEU A 154 -15.62 -6.52 -2.55
CA LEU A 154 -14.68 -7.49 -3.10
C LEU A 154 -15.09 -8.89 -2.64
N ASP A 155 -15.52 -9.74 -3.57
CA ASP A 155 -15.80 -11.15 -3.31
C ASP A 155 -14.51 -11.98 -3.48
N MET A 156 -13.95 -12.45 -2.36
CA MET A 156 -12.75 -13.29 -2.31
C MET A 156 -13.11 -14.79 -2.39
N GLY A 157 -14.36 -15.12 -2.75
CA GLY A 157 -14.91 -16.47 -2.90
C GLY A 157 -15.27 -17.15 -1.58
N ALA A 158 -14.34 -17.21 -0.62
CA ALA A 158 -14.57 -17.80 0.70
C ALA A 158 -15.13 -16.79 1.72
N TYR A 159 -14.88 -15.51 1.49
CA TYR A 159 -15.35 -14.38 2.26
C TYR A 159 -15.47 -13.16 1.34
N ALA A 160 -16.12 -12.10 1.81
CA ALA A 160 -16.19 -10.84 1.11
C ALA A 160 -15.82 -9.71 2.06
N VAL A 161 -15.15 -8.70 1.53
CA VAL A 161 -14.86 -7.44 2.23
C VAL A 161 -15.52 -6.29 1.48
N ALA A 162 -15.82 -5.21 2.19
CA ALA A 162 -16.32 -3.98 1.61
C ALA A 162 -15.61 -2.82 2.28
N GLY A 163 -15.35 -1.77 1.52
CA GLY A 163 -14.69 -0.58 2.04
C GLY A 163 -14.89 0.63 1.15
N THR A 164 -14.44 1.78 1.61
CA THR A 164 -14.61 3.04 0.90
C THR A 164 -13.38 3.35 0.06
N VAL A 165 -13.57 3.71 -1.22
CA VAL A 165 -12.49 4.18 -2.09
C VAL A 165 -12.08 5.59 -1.67
N THR A 166 -10.83 5.78 -1.23
CA THR A 166 -10.34 7.08 -0.74
C THR A 166 -9.34 7.75 -1.68
N ASP A 167 -8.70 6.98 -2.55
CA ASP A 167 -7.78 7.47 -3.57
C ASP A 167 -7.84 6.62 -4.85
N LEU A 168 -7.45 7.23 -5.99
CA LEU A 168 -7.39 6.55 -7.28
C LEU A 168 -6.13 6.97 -8.05
N ASP A 169 -5.09 6.15 -7.95
CA ASP A 169 -3.80 6.39 -8.60
C ASP A 169 -3.78 5.80 -10.03
N PRO A 170 -3.20 6.50 -11.02
CA PRO A 170 -3.06 5.98 -12.38
C PRO A 170 -2.06 4.83 -12.52
N ASP A 171 -1.00 4.80 -11.71
CA ASP A 171 0.20 4.02 -12.04
C ASP A 171 0.84 3.31 -10.83
N ASP A 172 0.56 3.75 -9.60
CA ASP A 172 1.22 3.26 -8.38
C ASP A 172 0.45 2.09 -7.73
N PRO A 173 1.00 0.86 -7.73
CA PRO A 173 0.38 -0.31 -7.11
C PRO A 173 0.56 -0.37 -5.59
N ASP A 174 1.38 0.51 -5.00
CA ASP A 174 1.66 0.51 -3.56
C ASP A 174 0.74 1.50 -2.84
N LEU A 175 0.49 1.28 -1.54
CA LEU A 175 -0.30 2.19 -0.73
C LEU A 175 0.39 3.57 -0.61
N PRO A 176 -0.38 4.67 -0.49
CA PRO A 176 0.17 6.03 -0.51
C PRO A 176 0.89 6.43 0.80
N PHE A 177 1.31 5.45 1.60
CA PHE A 177 2.05 5.65 2.83
C PHE A 177 3.15 4.62 2.95
N ALA A 178 4.28 5.02 3.54
CA ALA A 178 5.46 4.17 3.66
C ALA A 178 5.64 3.74 5.11
N GLU A 179 5.80 2.44 5.34
CA GLU A 179 6.33 1.95 6.61
C GLU A 179 7.79 2.39 6.75
N THR A 180 8.11 2.96 7.90
CA THR A 180 9.44 3.51 8.19
C THR A 180 9.83 3.27 9.65
N VAL A 181 11.11 3.45 9.95
CA VAL A 181 11.65 3.32 11.31
C VAL A 181 12.14 4.67 11.78
N ALA A 182 11.65 5.10 12.94
CA ALA A 182 12.08 6.32 13.60
C ALA A 182 12.84 5.98 14.89
N VAL A 183 13.90 6.73 15.17
CA VAL A 183 14.58 6.67 16.47
C VAL A 183 14.09 7.87 17.28
N ALA A 184 13.39 7.62 18.39
CA ALA A 184 12.83 8.66 19.24
C ALA A 184 13.54 8.69 20.59
N GLU A 185 13.89 9.88 21.06
CA GLU A 185 14.26 10.11 22.46
C GLU A 185 13.00 10.47 23.24
N VAL A 186 12.69 9.69 24.27
CA VAL A 186 11.50 9.85 25.10
C VAL A 186 11.92 10.03 26.55
N THR A 187 11.54 11.16 27.14
CA THR A 187 11.82 11.47 28.55
C THR A 187 10.60 11.19 29.42
N LEU A 188 10.81 10.38 30.44
CA LEU A 188 9.88 10.12 31.53
C LEU A 188 10.36 10.94 32.73
N ARG A 189 9.47 11.75 33.32
CA ARG A 189 9.84 12.60 34.45
C ARG A 189 9.36 12.03 35.78
N ASP A 190 10.12 12.29 36.84
CA ASP A 190 9.76 11.92 38.22
C ASP A 190 9.47 10.41 38.40
N VAL A 191 10.24 9.56 37.72
CA VAL A 191 10.08 8.11 37.72
C VAL A 191 10.53 7.54 39.06
N SER A 192 9.68 6.73 39.70
CA SER A 192 10.04 6.05 40.94
C SER A 192 11.12 4.98 40.71
N PRO A 193 11.98 4.67 41.71
CA PRO A 193 13.00 3.64 41.57
C PRO A 193 12.48 2.28 41.09
N ALA A 194 11.29 1.87 41.55
CA ALA A 194 10.71 0.58 41.18
C ALA A 194 10.43 0.48 39.66
N VAL A 195 10.05 1.59 39.01
CA VAL A 195 9.81 1.64 37.57
C VAL A 195 11.13 1.86 36.82
N ALA A 196 11.97 2.77 37.31
CA ALA A 196 13.25 3.09 36.68
C ALA A 196 14.21 1.89 36.65
N ASP A 197 14.18 1.04 37.68
CA ASP A 197 14.98 -0.19 37.77
C ASP A 197 14.43 -1.31 36.88
N GLU A 198 13.13 -1.30 36.56
CA GLU A 198 12.50 -2.31 35.72
C GLU A 198 12.73 -2.04 34.22
N LEU A 199 12.92 -0.79 33.81
CA LEU A 199 13.22 -0.45 32.42
C LEU A 199 14.62 -0.94 32.01
N GLU A 200 14.72 -1.75 30.95
CA GLU A 200 15.98 -2.28 30.44
C GLU A 200 16.10 -2.12 28.93
N ALA A 201 17.34 -1.93 28.43
CA ALA A 201 17.59 -1.94 27.00
C ALA A 201 17.27 -3.33 26.41
N GLY A 202 16.64 -3.35 25.24
CA GLY A 202 16.12 -4.54 24.58
C GLY A 202 14.68 -4.89 24.96
N MET A 203 14.06 -4.19 25.92
CA MET A 203 12.62 -4.29 26.13
C MET A 203 11.87 -3.81 24.89
N SER A 204 10.75 -4.46 24.59
CA SER A 204 9.96 -4.16 23.40
C SER A 204 8.47 -4.16 23.67
N GLU A 205 7.75 -3.27 22.98
CA GLU A 205 6.30 -3.34 22.85
C GLU A 205 5.98 -4.20 21.63
N THR A 206 5.09 -5.17 21.81
CA THR A 206 4.61 -6.05 20.74
C THR A 206 3.11 -5.92 20.59
N ARG A 207 2.64 -5.82 19.35
CA ARG A 207 1.23 -5.78 18.99
C ARG A 207 0.99 -6.75 17.85
N ARG A 208 -0.05 -7.59 17.97
CA ARG A 208 -0.36 -8.65 16.98
C ARG A 208 0.82 -9.58 16.62
N GLY A 209 1.82 -9.68 17.50
CA GLY A 209 3.02 -10.49 17.26
C GLY A 209 4.16 -9.73 16.58
N GLU A 210 3.96 -8.45 16.28
CA GLU A 210 4.93 -7.56 15.64
C GLU A 210 5.51 -6.59 16.67
N THR A 211 6.84 -6.45 16.68
CA THR A 211 7.51 -5.49 17.56
C THR A 211 7.35 -4.09 16.99
N VAL A 212 6.64 -3.23 17.72
CA VAL A 212 6.36 -1.85 17.29
C VAL A 212 7.32 -0.84 17.91
N ALA A 213 7.86 -1.14 19.09
CA ALA A 213 8.85 -0.28 19.75
C ALA A 213 9.90 -1.13 20.45
N THR A 214 11.16 -0.70 20.43
CA THR A 214 12.26 -1.33 21.16
C THR A 214 13.08 -0.28 21.88
N ILE A 215 13.40 -0.51 23.17
CA ILE A 215 14.34 0.34 23.90
C ILE A 215 15.76 0.01 23.45
N GLU A 216 16.41 0.91 22.72
CA GLU A 216 17.80 0.76 22.31
C GLU A 216 18.77 1.09 23.45
N SER A 217 18.51 2.19 24.16
CA SER A 217 19.34 2.63 25.27
C SER A 217 18.55 3.43 26.31
N ILE A 218 19.12 3.54 27.51
CA ILE A 218 18.48 4.19 28.66
C ILE A 218 19.50 5.06 29.39
N GLU A 219 19.13 6.30 29.64
CA GLU A 219 19.85 7.24 30.50
C GLU A 219 18.98 7.58 31.71
N ARG A 220 19.61 7.76 32.89
CA ARG A 220 18.93 8.05 34.15
C ARG A 220 19.64 9.15 34.90
N GLU A 221 18.89 10.16 35.29
CA GLU A 221 19.38 11.30 36.06
C GLU A 221 18.47 11.53 37.28
N PRO A 222 18.96 12.01 38.44
CA PRO A 222 18.08 12.38 39.55
C PRO A 222 17.04 13.43 39.11
N ALA A 223 15.77 13.21 39.43
CA ALA A 223 14.71 14.13 39.03
C ALA A 223 14.88 15.50 39.70
N ALA A 224 14.51 16.59 39.04
CA ALA A 224 14.63 17.93 39.62
C ALA A 224 13.37 18.34 40.41
N VAL A 225 13.56 18.88 41.61
CA VAL A 225 12.53 19.47 42.46
C VAL A 225 12.71 20.98 42.51
N VAL A 226 11.68 21.70 42.10
CA VAL A 226 11.61 23.16 42.22
C VAL A 226 11.07 23.51 43.60
N LEU A 227 11.89 24.17 44.42
CA LEU A 227 11.50 24.66 45.74
C LEU A 227 11.39 26.18 45.72
N GLU A 228 10.22 26.68 46.08
CA GLU A 228 10.01 28.10 46.36
C GLU A 228 10.16 28.32 47.88
N THR A 229 11.05 29.23 48.26
CA THR A 229 11.26 29.60 49.66
C THR A 229 10.20 30.60 50.14
N GLU A 230 10.05 30.78 51.46
CA GLU A 230 9.11 31.74 52.05
C GLU A 230 9.33 33.20 51.59
N ASN A 231 10.51 33.51 51.03
CA ASN A 231 10.85 34.82 50.48
C ASN A 231 10.57 34.96 48.97
N GLY A 232 10.09 33.89 48.31
CA GLY A 232 9.84 33.84 46.86
C GLY A 232 11.06 33.49 46.01
N ASP A 233 12.22 33.13 46.61
CA ASP A 233 13.38 32.64 45.86
C ASP A 233 13.15 31.20 45.39
N VAL A 234 13.43 30.92 44.11
CA VAL A 234 13.32 29.59 43.49
C VAL A 234 14.67 28.89 43.49
N SER A 235 14.73 27.65 43.99
CA SER A 235 15.91 26.80 44.00
C SER A 235 15.61 25.44 43.37
N LEU A 236 16.52 24.94 42.55
CA LEU A 236 16.48 23.57 42.00
C LEU A 236 17.29 22.64 42.92
N GLN A 237 16.67 21.55 43.37
CA GLN A 237 17.32 20.48 44.11
C GLN A 237 17.04 19.13 43.46
N GLU A 238 17.94 18.18 43.61
CA GLU A 238 17.74 16.80 43.14
C GLU A 238 16.76 16.06 44.06
N HIS A 239 15.87 15.27 43.47
CA HIS A 239 14.96 14.40 44.20
C HIS A 239 15.76 13.24 44.82
N PRO A 240 15.58 12.91 46.11
CA PRO A 240 16.40 11.91 46.80
C PRO A 240 16.19 10.46 46.35
N ARG A 241 15.30 10.20 45.38
CA ARG A 241 14.84 8.85 45.02
C ARG A 241 14.43 8.74 43.56
N ASN A 242 13.51 9.60 43.13
CA ASN A 242 12.99 9.58 41.77
C ASN A 242 14.03 10.10 40.77
N SER A 243 13.91 9.61 39.54
CA SER A 243 14.81 9.91 38.43
C SER A 243 14.02 10.37 37.22
N ASP A 244 14.60 11.26 36.44
CA ASP A 244 14.19 11.45 35.06
C ASP A 244 14.90 10.38 34.21
N VAL A 245 14.15 9.70 33.35
CA VAL A 245 14.65 8.59 32.52
C VAL A 245 14.46 8.97 31.05
N THR A 246 15.54 8.94 30.29
CA THR A 246 15.49 9.14 28.83
C THR A 246 15.71 7.81 28.14
N LEU A 247 14.77 7.44 27.28
CA LEU A 247 14.81 6.23 26.46
C LEU A 247 15.13 6.62 25.03
N ALA A 248 16.13 5.98 24.42
CA ALA A 248 16.24 5.95 22.96
C ALA A 248 15.44 4.74 22.47
N LEU A 249 14.43 5.00 21.64
CA LEU A 249 13.48 4.00 21.16
C LEU A 249 13.58 3.87 19.64
N GLU A 250 13.72 2.65 19.14
CA GLU A 250 13.42 2.34 17.74
C GLU A 250 11.92 2.08 17.62
N LEU A 251 11.23 2.85 16.77
CA LEU A 251 9.78 2.79 16.57
C LEU A 251 9.45 2.38 15.13
N GLN A 252 8.58 1.39 14.95
CA GLN A 252 7.92 1.12 13.67
C GLN A 252 6.83 2.17 13.46
N THR A 253 6.94 2.91 12.37
CA THR A 253 6.12 4.09 12.09
C THR A 253 5.60 4.06 10.67
N VAL A 254 4.60 4.89 10.39
CA VAL A 254 4.08 5.10 9.03
C VAL A 254 4.22 6.57 8.70
N GLU A 255 4.72 6.88 7.50
CA GLU A 255 4.75 8.23 6.97
C GLU A 255 3.57 8.49 6.04
N ILE A 256 2.77 9.51 6.36
CA ILE A 256 1.61 9.97 5.58
C ILE A 256 1.73 11.48 5.41
N ASP A 257 1.75 11.98 4.16
CA ASP A 257 1.89 13.40 3.83
C ASP A 257 3.07 14.09 4.56
N ASP A 258 4.26 13.47 4.52
CA ASP A 258 5.47 13.91 5.21
C ASP A 258 5.32 14.03 6.75
N ARG A 259 4.37 13.29 7.35
CA ARG A 259 4.16 13.22 8.80
C ARG A 259 4.30 11.80 9.28
N VAL A 260 5.01 11.63 10.38
CA VAL A 260 5.27 10.33 10.98
C VAL A 260 4.25 10.04 12.07
N TYR A 261 3.68 8.85 11.99
CA TYR A 261 2.73 8.30 12.94
C TYR A 261 3.34 7.05 13.57
N PHE A 262 3.25 6.96 14.89
CA PHE A 262 3.51 5.73 15.63
C PHE A 262 2.16 5.21 16.11
N ARG A 263 1.79 4.01 15.65
CA ARG A 263 0.40 3.52 15.79
C ARG A 263 -0.56 4.54 15.16
N ASP A 264 -1.55 5.00 15.91
CA ASP A 264 -2.55 5.98 15.45
C ASP A 264 -2.16 7.43 15.77
N ASP A 265 -1.07 7.63 16.52
CA ASP A 265 -0.68 8.94 17.04
C ASP A 265 0.42 9.56 16.20
N ARG A 266 0.22 10.82 15.81
CA ARG A 266 1.28 11.62 15.20
C ARG A 266 2.38 11.84 16.24
N ILE A 267 3.61 11.47 15.91
CA ILE A 267 4.76 11.69 16.77
C ILE A 267 5.58 12.89 16.34
N GLY A 268 6.22 13.52 17.33
CA GLY A 268 7.08 14.67 17.15
C GLY A 268 7.45 15.25 18.51
N ILE A 269 8.45 16.13 18.54
CA ILE A 269 8.94 16.74 19.78
C ILE A 269 7.78 17.42 20.55
N GLY A 270 7.66 17.11 21.84
CA GLY A 270 6.62 17.57 22.74
C GLY A 270 5.33 16.73 22.73
N SER A 271 5.26 15.68 21.92
CA SER A 271 4.14 14.73 21.93
C SER A 271 4.31 13.73 23.08
N SER A 272 3.22 13.32 23.70
CA SER A 272 3.24 12.23 24.68
C SER A 272 3.08 10.88 23.99
N ILE A 273 3.75 9.86 24.51
CA ILE A 273 3.71 8.49 24.01
C ILE A 273 3.56 7.52 25.17
N ASP A 274 2.57 6.63 25.05
CA ASP A 274 2.31 5.57 26.01
C ASP A 274 2.97 4.28 25.50
N LEU A 275 3.79 3.63 26.32
CA LEU A 275 4.60 2.47 25.93
C LEU A 275 4.30 1.31 26.87
N ASP A 276 4.00 0.14 26.31
CA ASP A 276 3.72 -1.08 27.08
C ASP A 276 4.75 -2.16 26.76
N PHE A 277 5.73 -2.30 27.65
CA PHE A 277 6.80 -3.31 27.54
C PHE A 277 6.41 -4.65 28.20
N GLY A 278 5.11 -4.86 28.45
CA GLY A 278 4.53 -6.09 29.00
C GLY A 278 4.62 -6.21 30.52
N THR A 279 5.80 -5.97 31.12
CA THR A 279 5.93 -5.95 32.60
C THR A 279 5.74 -4.55 33.17
N VAL A 280 6.17 -3.54 32.41
CA VAL A 280 6.10 -2.13 32.77
C VAL A 280 5.44 -1.34 31.65
N ALA A 281 4.51 -0.47 32.02
CA ALA A 281 3.90 0.52 31.14
C ALA A 281 4.27 1.91 31.61
N VAL A 282 4.61 2.79 30.67
CA VAL A 282 5.10 4.14 30.95
C VAL A 282 4.55 5.14 29.96
N ASP A 283 4.35 6.37 30.44
CA ASP A 283 3.97 7.51 29.63
C ASP A 283 5.15 8.49 29.61
N GLY A 284 5.58 8.92 28.43
CA GLY A 284 6.74 9.80 28.25
C GLY A 284 6.50 10.92 27.26
N GLU A 285 7.35 11.94 27.28
CA GLU A 285 7.36 13.03 26.30
C GLU A 285 8.48 12.81 25.28
N VAL A 286 8.17 12.86 23.99
CA VAL A 286 9.16 12.80 22.93
C VAL A 286 9.98 14.10 22.96
N THR A 287 11.27 14.02 23.25
CA THR A 287 12.19 15.16 23.31
C THR A 287 13.10 15.27 22.09
N GLY A 288 13.28 14.16 21.37
CA GLY A 288 14.06 14.07 20.14
C GLY A 288 13.44 13.04 19.20
N ILE A 289 13.59 13.26 17.90
CA ILE A 289 13.20 12.29 16.89
C ILE A 289 14.12 12.41 15.68
N ASP A 290 14.77 11.31 15.35
CA ASP A 290 15.56 11.13 14.15
C ASP A 290 14.83 10.18 13.23
N TYR A 291 14.59 10.65 12.01
CA TYR A 291 14.03 9.82 10.97
C TYR A 291 15.20 9.09 10.34
N SER A 292 15.30 7.78 10.56
CA SER A 292 16.21 7.00 9.74
C SER A 292 15.65 7.11 8.33
N GLU A 293 16.37 7.79 7.44
CA GLU A 293 16.00 7.82 6.02
C GLU A 293 16.13 6.38 5.51
N GLY A 294 15.04 5.63 5.59
CA GLY A 294 14.84 4.43 4.79
C GLY A 294 15.22 4.80 3.36
N VAL A 295 16.17 4.05 2.81
CA VAL A 295 16.81 4.26 1.51
C VAL A 295 15.85 4.93 0.52
N ARG A 296 16.00 6.25 0.32
CA ARG A 296 15.41 6.90 -0.85
C ARG A 296 15.97 6.16 -2.07
N PRO A 297 15.18 5.63 -3.01
CA PRO A 297 15.71 5.33 -4.32
C PRO A 297 16.32 6.64 -4.83
N ASP A 298 17.62 6.57 -5.05
CA ASP A 298 18.50 7.62 -5.54
C ASP A 298 17.71 8.55 -6.46
N ARG A 299 17.39 9.76 -5.97
CA ARG A 299 16.96 10.85 -6.83
C ARG A 299 18.23 11.19 -7.60
N ALA A 300 18.40 10.49 -8.72
CA ALA A 300 19.56 10.58 -9.58
C ALA A 300 20.00 12.04 -9.65
N ASP A 301 21.25 12.24 -9.23
CA ASP A 301 22.04 13.44 -9.47
C ASP A 301 21.69 14.02 -10.84
N VAL A 302 20.83 15.04 -10.86
CA VAL A 302 20.79 15.98 -11.97
C VAL A 302 21.98 16.89 -11.76
N THR A 303 23.15 16.34 -12.07
CA THR A 303 24.38 17.09 -12.27
C THR A 303 24.11 18.12 -13.36
N GLN A 304 24.46 19.36 -13.06
CA GLN A 304 24.55 20.44 -14.02
C GLN A 304 25.42 20.09 -15.23
N ALA A 305 24.91 20.36 -16.43
CA ALA A 305 25.59 20.66 -17.69
C ALA A 305 24.46 20.92 -18.72
N GLU A 306 24.27 22.04 -19.40
CA GLU A 306 25.06 23.23 -19.77
C GLU A 306 24.12 24.44 -19.90
#